data_AF-A0A9P8C592-F1
#
_entry.id   AF-A0A9P8C592-F1
#
_cell.length_a   1.000
_cell.length_b   1.000
_cell.length_c   1.000
_cell.angle_alpha   90.00
_cell.angle_beta   90.00
_cell.angle_gamma   90.00
#
_symmetry.space_group_name_H-M   'P 1'
#
loop_
_entity.id
_entity.type
_entity.pdbx_description
1 polymer ?
#
loop_
_entity_poly.entity_id
_entity_poly.type
_entity_poly.pdbx_seq_one_letter_code
_entity_poly.pdbx_strand_id
1 'polypeptide(L)'
;MKTAAFALALTASWTGANAYWKGFNVQATKADGSCRTQADWERDFNTMKALPGGFSSMRVYASSDCNTLANAVPAALNTGGQILASVWTQDENHYNAEKAALLSAVQRYGTRWLVAVGVGSEDLYRKETSAGRLAQQINEVRNLLNSNGGSGIQVGHVDTWTAWVDPANTAVIQACDFVGTNGFPYFQNTQSNPIDQGYNLFWQSVQATRDVVNRVKPGTWVWVTETGWPTGGPTENQAVASTPNLQRYWSEVACSAFKNGHAFWYALIDYSASPSFGVLDNNYNPKINLAC
;
A
#
# COMPACT_ATOMS: atom_id res chain seq x y z
N MET A 1 -23.47 -62.01 -6.35
CA MET A 1 -22.14 -61.59 -5.85
C MET A 1 -21.61 -60.57 -6.86
N LYS A 2 -21.79 -59.25 -6.64
CA LYS A 2 -20.89 -58.33 -5.91
C LYS A 2 -19.46 -58.45 -6.47
N THR A 3 -18.82 -57.44 -7.06
CA THR A 3 -18.74 -56.00 -6.70
C THR A 3 -18.23 -55.15 -7.88
N ALA A 4 -18.87 -54.01 -8.14
CA ALA A 4 -18.28 -52.93 -8.95
C ALA A 4 -17.46 -52.00 -8.02
N ALA A 5 -16.21 -51.75 -8.37
CA ALA A 5 -15.33 -50.84 -7.65
C ALA A 5 -15.63 -49.40 -8.09
N PHE A 6 -16.24 -48.61 -7.20
CA PHE A 6 -16.30 -47.16 -7.36
C PHE A 6 -14.99 -46.56 -6.85
N ALA A 7 -14.20 -45.99 -7.76
CA ALA A 7 -13.07 -45.14 -7.40
C ALA A 7 -13.63 -43.80 -6.89
N LEU A 8 -13.50 -43.54 -5.59
CA LEU A 8 -13.71 -42.21 -5.02
C LEU A 8 -12.56 -41.30 -5.48
N ALA A 9 -12.84 -40.41 -6.42
CA ALA A 9 -11.98 -39.27 -6.68
C ALA A 9 -12.12 -38.28 -5.50
N LEU A 10 -11.15 -38.30 -4.59
CA LEU A 10 -10.98 -37.23 -3.61
C LEU A 10 -10.57 -35.95 -4.35
N THR A 11 -11.54 -35.10 -4.66
CA THR A 11 -11.27 -33.70 -5.00
C THR A 11 -10.73 -33.04 -3.74
N ALA A 12 -9.41 -32.87 -3.64
CA ALA A 12 -8.81 -32.01 -2.64
C ALA A 12 -9.28 -30.57 -2.93
N SER A 13 -10.29 -30.12 -2.19
CA SER A 13 -10.67 -28.72 -2.11
C SER A 13 -9.49 -27.98 -1.50
N TRP A 14 -8.64 -27.40 -2.33
CA TRP A 14 -7.71 -26.37 -1.88
C TRP A 14 -8.56 -25.17 -1.45
N THR A 15 -9.01 -25.15 -0.20
CA THR A 15 -9.37 -23.89 0.47
C THR A 15 -8.04 -23.18 0.79
N GLY A 16 -7.33 -22.78 -0.25
CA GLY A 16 -6.26 -21.81 -0.11
C GLY A 16 -6.95 -20.51 0.31
N ALA A 17 -6.86 -20.16 1.58
CA ALA A 17 -7.05 -18.78 1.96
C ALA A 17 -6.09 -17.98 1.08
N ASN A 18 -6.62 -17.20 0.14
CA ASN A 18 -5.79 -16.30 -0.66
C ASN A 18 -5.05 -15.41 0.34
N ALA A 19 -3.73 -15.56 0.42
CA ALA A 19 -2.93 -14.74 1.31
C ALA A 19 -3.07 -13.28 0.87
N TYR A 20 -3.46 -12.40 1.78
CA TYR A 20 -3.52 -10.98 1.47
C TYR A 20 -2.12 -10.43 1.20
N TRP A 21 -2.01 -9.56 0.19
CA TRP A 21 -0.86 -8.69 0.00
C TRP A 21 -0.55 -7.91 1.28
N LYS A 22 0.68 -8.06 1.74
CA LYS A 22 1.19 -7.32 2.90
C LYS A 22 2.62 -6.89 2.70
N GLY A 23 2.94 -5.70 3.19
CA GLY A 23 4.19 -5.05 2.87
C GLY A 23 4.45 -3.79 3.65
N PHE A 24 5.48 -3.08 3.21
CA PHE A 24 5.84 -1.77 3.71
C PHE A 24 5.85 -0.77 2.58
N ASN A 25 5.59 0.50 2.91
CA ASN A 25 5.88 1.60 2.03
C ASN A 25 7.37 1.93 2.09
N VAL A 26 7.97 2.18 0.92
CA VAL A 26 9.41 2.41 0.78
C VAL A 26 9.65 3.63 -0.12
N GLN A 27 10.41 4.59 0.40
CA GLN A 27 10.80 5.81 -0.33
C GLN A 27 11.95 5.55 -1.32
N ALA A 28 11.98 6.32 -2.41
CA ALA A 28 12.95 6.16 -3.50
C ALA A 28 14.35 6.70 -3.20
N THR A 29 14.50 7.51 -2.15
CA THR A 29 15.75 8.16 -1.74
C THR A 29 16.34 7.50 -0.49
N LYS A 30 17.65 7.66 -0.31
CA LYS A 30 18.38 7.31 0.92
C LYS A 30 18.37 8.49 1.91
N ALA A 31 18.96 8.28 3.09
CA ALA A 31 19.11 9.31 4.13
C ALA A 31 19.79 10.60 3.65
N ASP A 32 20.74 10.49 2.71
CA ASP A 32 21.48 11.61 2.13
C ASP A 32 20.73 12.30 0.97
N GLY A 33 19.50 11.88 0.69
CA GLY A 33 18.67 12.38 -0.42
C GLY A 33 19.02 11.81 -1.79
N SER A 34 20.10 11.04 -1.93
CA SER A 34 20.45 10.43 -3.21
C SER A 34 19.54 9.24 -3.53
N CYS A 35 19.33 9.01 -4.83
CA CYS A 35 18.44 7.95 -5.31
C CYS A 35 18.95 6.55 -4.97
N ARG A 36 18.02 5.63 -4.70
CA ARG A 36 18.31 4.21 -4.49
C ARG A 36 18.73 3.52 -5.79
N THR A 37 19.79 2.73 -5.69
CA THR A 37 20.23 1.81 -6.74
C THR A 37 19.43 0.49 -6.68
N GLN A 38 19.53 -0.36 -7.71
CA GLN A 38 18.94 -1.70 -7.67
C GLN A 38 19.38 -2.50 -6.42
N ALA A 39 20.66 -2.42 -6.04
CA ALA A 39 21.18 -3.13 -4.86
C ALA A 39 20.54 -2.65 -3.55
N ASP A 40 20.18 -1.37 -3.47
CA ASP A 40 19.46 -0.83 -2.30
C ASP A 40 18.03 -1.39 -2.24
N TRP A 41 17.35 -1.51 -3.37
CA TRP A 41 16.02 -2.15 -3.43
C TRP A 41 16.09 -3.64 -3.11
N GLU A 42 17.10 -4.36 -3.62
CA GLU A 42 17.31 -5.78 -3.29
C GLU A 42 17.55 -5.98 -1.79
N ARG A 43 18.30 -5.06 -1.16
CA ARG A 43 18.50 -5.06 0.29
C ARG A 43 17.18 -4.90 1.04
N ASP A 44 16.33 -3.96 0.65
CA ASP A 44 15.03 -3.75 1.29
C ASP A 44 14.13 -4.99 1.15
N PHE A 45 14.04 -5.59 -0.04
CA PHE A 45 13.28 -6.83 -0.24
C PHE A 45 13.79 -7.98 0.64
N ASN A 46 15.10 -8.20 0.67
CA ASN A 46 15.69 -9.26 1.49
C ASN A 46 15.51 -8.99 2.98
N THR A 47 15.63 -7.74 3.41
CA THR A 47 15.37 -7.32 4.79
C THR A 47 13.93 -7.64 5.17
N MET A 48 12.96 -7.20 4.36
CA MET A 48 11.53 -7.43 4.60
C MET A 48 11.19 -8.92 4.69
N LYS A 49 11.81 -9.76 3.86
CA LYS A 49 11.63 -11.21 3.89
C LYS A 49 12.16 -11.86 5.17
N ALA A 50 13.21 -11.30 5.75
CA ALA A 50 13.79 -11.77 7.01
C ALA A 50 12.98 -11.32 8.24
N LEU A 51 12.09 -10.32 8.10
CA LEU A 51 11.21 -9.90 9.19
C LEU A 51 10.13 -10.95 9.48
N PRO A 52 9.71 -11.10 10.75
CA PRO A 52 8.60 -11.98 11.09
C PRO A 52 7.32 -11.46 10.40
N GLY A 53 6.57 -12.36 9.77
CA GLY A 53 5.35 -12.01 9.03
C GLY A 53 5.43 -12.32 7.54
N GLY A 54 6.58 -12.69 6.98
CA GLY A 54 6.69 -13.17 5.61
C GLY A 54 6.36 -12.09 4.57
N PHE A 55 6.93 -10.90 4.74
CA PHE A 55 6.68 -9.78 3.84
C PHE A 55 7.49 -9.94 2.55
N SER A 56 6.78 -9.98 1.42
CA SER A 56 7.38 -10.11 0.08
C SER A 56 6.96 -9.00 -0.87
N SER A 57 6.13 -8.05 -0.42
CA SER A 57 5.66 -6.95 -1.26
C SER A 57 5.95 -5.60 -0.64
N MET A 58 6.21 -4.58 -1.45
CA MET A 58 6.34 -3.19 -1.00
C MET A 58 5.48 -2.26 -1.83
N ARG A 59 5.10 -1.11 -1.28
CA ARG A 59 4.55 0.00 -2.06
C ARG A 59 5.63 1.03 -2.29
N VAL A 60 5.74 1.50 -3.53
CA VAL A 60 6.57 2.64 -3.90
C VAL A 60 5.69 3.84 -4.21
N TYR A 61 6.17 5.05 -3.97
CA TYR A 61 5.35 6.27 -4.09
C TYR A 61 5.33 6.87 -5.49
N ALA A 62 6.32 6.55 -6.33
CA ALA A 62 6.45 7.07 -7.68
C ALA A 62 7.05 6.00 -8.59
N SER A 63 6.75 6.11 -9.88
CA SER A 63 7.23 5.20 -10.91
C SER A 63 8.54 5.68 -11.53
N SER A 64 8.65 6.98 -11.81
CA SER A 64 9.74 7.61 -12.56
C SER A 64 10.78 8.28 -11.68
N ASP A 65 10.35 8.89 -10.55
CA ASP A 65 11.26 9.58 -9.64
C ASP A 65 12.40 8.67 -9.19
N CYS A 66 13.62 9.21 -9.19
CA CYS A 66 14.82 8.44 -8.86
C CYS A 66 15.00 7.13 -9.65
N ASN A 67 14.42 7.04 -10.86
CA ASN A 67 14.39 5.82 -11.67
C ASN A 67 13.78 4.64 -10.89
N THR A 68 12.76 4.89 -10.06
CA THR A 68 12.24 3.93 -9.09
C THR A 68 11.91 2.59 -9.73
N LEU A 69 11.03 2.52 -10.74
CA LEU A 69 10.71 1.21 -11.34
C LEU A 69 11.86 0.62 -12.15
N ALA A 70 12.72 1.45 -12.75
CA ALA A 70 13.87 0.93 -13.50
C ALA A 70 14.85 0.17 -12.58
N ASN A 71 14.95 0.57 -11.31
CA ASN A 71 15.81 -0.08 -10.31
C ASN A 71 15.06 -1.10 -9.44
N ALA A 72 13.82 -0.82 -9.03
CA ALA A 72 13.06 -1.65 -8.10
C ALA A 72 12.47 -2.91 -8.75
N VAL A 73 12.07 -2.85 -10.03
CA VAL A 73 11.51 -4.01 -10.73
C VAL A 73 12.52 -5.15 -10.90
N PRO A 74 13.75 -4.92 -11.41
CA PRO A 74 14.74 -6.01 -11.45
C PRO A 74 15.09 -6.51 -10.04
N ALA A 75 15.14 -5.63 -9.04
CA ALA A 75 15.35 -6.04 -7.64
C ALA A 75 14.21 -6.96 -7.12
N ALA A 76 12.96 -6.63 -7.42
CA ALA A 76 11.80 -7.43 -7.08
C ALA A 76 11.88 -8.80 -7.74
N LEU A 77 12.20 -8.87 -9.03
CA LEU A 77 12.32 -10.14 -9.75
C LEU A 77 13.48 -11.00 -9.20
N ASN A 78 14.64 -10.40 -8.96
CA ASN A 78 15.83 -11.10 -8.45
C ASN A 78 15.62 -11.67 -7.06
N THR A 79 14.86 -10.95 -6.22
CA THR A 79 14.58 -11.41 -4.86
C THR A 79 13.31 -12.23 -4.78
N GLY A 80 12.45 -12.26 -5.81
CA GLY A 80 11.11 -12.85 -5.76
C GLY A 80 10.13 -12.04 -4.91
N GLY A 81 10.27 -10.71 -4.91
CA GLY A 81 9.34 -9.75 -4.33
C GLY A 81 8.37 -9.15 -5.35
N GLN A 82 7.41 -8.36 -4.87
CA GLN A 82 6.40 -7.70 -5.70
C GLN A 82 6.16 -6.25 -5.25
N ILE A 83 5.63 -5.42 -6.14
CA ILE A 83 5.50 -3.98 -5.94
C ILE A 83 4.05 -3.55 -6.18
N LEU A 84 3.46 -2.84 -5.22
CA LEU A 84 2.33 -1.94 -5.46
C LEU A 84 2.91 -0.64 -6.03
N ALA A 85 2.79 -0.46 -7.35
CA ALA A 85 3.35 0.71 -8.03
C ALA A 85 2.44 1.93 -7.83
N SER A 86 3.02 3.13 -7.88
CA SER A 86 2.28 4.38 -7.86
C SER A 86 2.64 5.28 -9.02
N VAL A 87 1.64 6.01 -9.54
CA VAL A 87 1.74 6.98 -10.63
C VAL A 87 1.29 8.33 -10.10
N TRP A 88 2.19 9.31 -10.01
CA TRP A 88 1.86 10.69 -9.58
C TRP A 88 0.98 11.43 -10.61
N THR A 89 0.08 12.29 -10.13
CA THR A 89 -1.04 12.82 -10.92
C THR A 89 -1.13 14.35 -11.02
N GLN A 90 -0.36 15.11 -10.25
CA GLN A 90 -0.54 16.57 -10.13
C GLN A 90 -0.01 17.38 -11.32
N ASP A 91 1.19 17.08 -11.82
CA ASP A 91 1.82 17.76 -12.97
C ASP A 91 1.70 16.89 -14.22
N GLU A 92 1.26 17.45 -15.35
CA GLU A 92 1.00 16.66 -16.58
C GLU A 92 2.29 16.08 -17.19
N ASN A 93 3.42 16.80 -17.13
CA ASN A 93 4.71 16.30 -17.60
C ASN A 93 5.20 15.18 -16.68
N HIS A 94 5.06 15.36 -15.37
CA HIS A 94 5.43 14.35 -14.39
C HIS A 94 4.55 13.11 -14.52
N TYR A 95 3.23 13.26 -14.62
CA TYR A 95 2.28 12.17 -14.84
C TYR A 95 2.59 11.39 -16.13
N ASN A 96 2.99 12.08 -17.20
CA ASN A 96 3.45 11.41 -18.42
C ASN A 96 4.77 10.64 -18.23
N ALA A 97 5.72 11.19 -17.46
CA ALA A 97 6.95 10.47 -17.10
C ALA A 97 6.67 9.23 -16.23
N GLU A 98 5.75 9.34 -15.27
CA GLU A 98 5.31 8.24 -14.42
C GLU A 98 4.67 7.10 -15.24
N LYS A 99 3.74 7.44 -16.15
CA LYS A 99 3.15 6.48 -17.09
C LYS A 99 4.20 5.84 -17.99
N ALA A 100 5.17 6.61 -18.49
CA ALA A 100 6.24 6.11 -19.35
C ALA A 100 7.16 5.13 -18.60
N ALA A 101 7.48 5.41 -17.33
CA ALA A 101 8.26 4.52 -16.49
C ALA A 101 7.53 3.20 -16.20
N LEU A 102 6.23 3.27 -15.86
CA LEU A 102 5.38 2.09 -15.68
C LEU A 102 5.30 1.26 -16.96
N LEU A 103 5.02 1.90 -18.09
CA LEU A 103 4.97 1.23 -19.40
C LEU A 103 6.29 0.55 -19.74
N SER A 104 7.40 1.25 -19.56
CA SER A 104 8.74 0.72 -19.84
C SER A 104 9.04 -0.51 -18.99
N ALA A 105 8.68 -0.50 -17.71
CA ALA A 105 8.86 -1.64 -16.82
C ALA A 105 7.99 -2.83 -17.24
N VAL A 106 6.72 -2.60 -17.57
CA VAL A 106 5.79 -3.65 -18.03
C VAL A 106 6.25 -4.27 -19.35
N GLN A 107 6.65 -3.46 -20.33
CA GLN A 107 7.14 -3.95 -21.62
C GLN A 107 8.44 -4.74 -21.49
N ARG A 108 9.33 -4.32 -20.59
CA ARG A 108 10.64 -4.97 -20.39
C ARG A 108 10.57 -6.26 -19.58
N TYR A 109 9.72 -6.29 -18.55
CA TYR A 109 9.75 -7.34 -17.53
C TYR A 109 8.43 -8.12 -17.39
N GLY A 110 7.41 -7.78 -18.17
CA GLY A 110 6.04 -8.27 -17.96
C GLY A 110 5.45 -7.72 -16.66
N THR A 111 4.48 -8.43 -16.08
CA THR A 111 3.69 -7.97 -14.93
C THR A 111 3.83 -8.81 -13.67
N ARG A 112 4.67 -9.86 -13.65
CA ARG A 112 4.80 -10.77 -12.49
C ARG A 112 5.28 -10.08 -11.21
N TRP A 113 6.01 -8.98 -11.33
CA TRP A 113 6.48 -8.15 -10.23
C TRP A 113 5.38 -7.23 -9.67
N LEU A 114 4.27 -7.03 -10.38
CA LEU A 114 3.28 -5.99 -10.09
C LEU A 114 2.13 -6.55 -9.26
N VAL A 115 1.86 -5.94 -8.11
CA VAL A 115 0.70 -6.26 -7.24
C VAL A 115 -0.56 -5.60 -7.79
N ALA A 116 -0.50 -4.28 -7.96
CA ALA A 116 -1.54 -3.40 -8.48
C ALA A 116 -0.91 -2.02 -8.75
N VAL A 117 -1.68 -1.07 -9.30
CA VAL A 117 -1.23 0.31 -9.53
C VAL A 117 -2.15 1.31 -8.81
N GLY A 118 -1.58 2.12 -7.92
CA GLY A 118 -2.22 3.31 -7.38
C GLY A 118 -1.96 4.53 -8.27
N VAL A 119 -3.00 5.25 -8.66
CA VAL A 119 -2.91 6.47 -9.46
C VAL A 119 -3.23 7.63 -8.56
N GLY A 120 -2.21 8.41 -8.19
CA GLY A 120 -2.29 9.43 -7.15
C GLY A 120 -2.20 8.89 -5.73
N SER A 121 -1.90 9.79 -4.80
CA SER A 121 -1.92 9.58 -3.35
C SER A 121 -2.35 10.86 -2.65
N GLU A 122 -3.52 10.84 -2.00
CA GLU A 122 -4.08 11.95 -1.22
C GLU A 122 -4.37 13.23 -2.02
N ASP A 123 -4.52 13.11 -3.34
CA ASP A 123 -4.84 14.22 -4.25
C ASP A 123 -6.20 14.85 -3.92
N LEU A 124 -7.18 14.06 -3.48
CA LEU A 124 -8.53 14.54 -3.15
C LEU A 124 -8.54 15.19 -1.77
N TYR A 125 -7.86 14.58 -0.79
CA TYR A 125 -7.68 15.17 0.54
C TYR A 125 -7.04 16.56 0.45
N ARG A 126 -5.97 16.70 -0.34
CA ARG A 126 -5.29 17.98 -0.56
C ARG A 126 -6.00 18.92 -1.53
N LYS A 127 -7.07 18.46 -2.20
CA LYS A 127 -7.83 19.22 -3.21
C LYS A 127 -6.96 19.71 -4.36
N GLU A 128 -5.95 18.92 -4.73
CA GLU A 128 -4.99 19.25 -5.80
C GLU A 128 -5.56 18.99 -7.19
N THR A 129 -6.56 18.10 -7.29
CA THR A 129 -7.23 17.75 -8.54
C THR A 129 -8.72 17.56 -8.32
N SER A 130 -9.48 17.53 -9.41
CA SER A 130 -10.90 17.18 -9.35
C SER A 130 -11.11 15.67 -9.40
N ALA A 131 -12.17 15.18 -8.74
CA ALA A 131 -12.56 13.77 -8.79
C ALA A 131 -12.75 13.25 -10.24
N GLY A 132 -13.26 14.09 -11.15
CA GLY A 132 -13.44 13.73 -12.56
C GLY A 132 -12.11 13.57 -13.31
N ARG A 133 -11.15 14.48 -13.10
CA ARG A 133 -9.81 14.38 -13.70
C ARG A 133 -9.07 13.15 -13.18
N LEU A 134 -9.14 12.89 -11.89
CA LEU A 134 -8.49 11.72 -11.29
C LEU A 134 -9.11 10.41 -11.79
N ALA A 135 -10.44 10.34 -11.89
CA ALA A 135 -11.14 9.21 -12.50
C ALA A 135 -10.70 8.96 -13.96
N GLN A 136 -10.49 10.03 -14.74
CA GLN A 136 -9.92 9.92 -16.08
C GLN A 136 -8.49 9.34 -16.04
N GLN A 137 -7.62 9.84 -15.16
CA GLN A 137 -6.24 9.36 -15.04
C GLN A 137 -6.18 7.87 -14.65
N ILE A 138 -7.06 7.42 -13.74
CA ILE A 138 -7.21 5.99 -13.40
C ILE A 138 -7.55 5.15 -14.65
N ASN A 139 -8.51 5.61 -15.45
CA ASN A 139 -8.91 4.92 -16.67
C ASN A 139 -7.79 4.91 -17.73
N GLU A 140 -7.04 6.01 -17.87
CA GLU A 140 -5.88 6.08 -18.77
C GLU A 140 -4.80 5.05 -18.40
N VAL A 141 -4.45 4.96 -17.11
CA VAL A 141 -3.46 3.99 -16.63
C VAL A 141 -3.97 2.56 -16.81
N ARG A 142 -5.25 2.29 -16.53
CA ARG A 142 -5.86 0.97 -16.80
C ARG A 142 -5.77 0.60 -18.28
N ASN A 143 -6.11 1.53 -19.17
CA ASN A 143 -6.06 1.29 -20.62
C ASN A 143 -4.63 1.07 -21.11
N LEU A 144 -3.66 1.81 -20.57
CA LEU A 144 -2.24 1.61 -20.84
C LEU A 144 -1.80 0.19 -20.45
N LEU A 145 -2.18 -0.32 -19.28
CA LEU A 145 -1.84 -1.68 -18.85
C LEU A 145 -2.54 -2.74 -19.71
N ASN A 146 -3.84 -2.60 -19.96
CA ASN A 146 -4.61 -3.52 -20.79
C ASN A 146 -4.02 -3.67 -22.19
N SER A 147 -3.55 -2.57 -22.78
CA SER A 147 -2.96 -2.55 -24.13
C SER A 147 -1.54 -3.12 -24.19
N ASN A 148 -0.89 -3.34 -23.05
CA ASN A 148 0.52 -3.73 -22.97
C ASN A 148 0.76 -5.00 -22.12
N GLY A 149 -0.19 -5.94 -22.16
CA GLY A 149 -0.02 -7.25 -21.52
C GLY A 149 -0.24 -7.27 -19.99
N GLY A 150 -0.75 -6.18 -19.43
CA GLY A 150 -1.16 -6.05 -18.02
C GLY A 150 -2.66 -6.20 -17.80
N SER A 151 -3.37 -6.92 -18.67
CA SER A 151 -4.80 -7.17 -18.49
C SER A 151 -5.07 -7.91 -17.18
N GLY A 152 -6.01 -7.41 -16.39
CA GLY A 152 -6.35 -7.95 -15.07
C GLY A 152 -5.55 -7.37 -13.90
N ILE A 153 -4.53 -6.53 -14.14
CA ILE A 153 -3.90 -5.76 -13.07
C ILE A 153 -4.89 -4.71 -12.56
N GLN A 154 -5.13 -4.70 -11.25
CA GLN A 154 -6.04 -3.75 -10.62
C GLN A 154 -5.43 -2.34 -10.61
N VAL A 155 -6.24 -1.35 -10.98
CA VAL A 155 -5.87 0.07 -10.93
C VAL A 155 -6.82 0.82 -10.00
N GLY A 156 -6.27 1.54 -9.03
CA GLY A 156 -7.03 2.24 -8.01
C GLY A 156 -6.42 3.59 -7.70
N HIS A 157 -6.95 4.25 -6.67
CA HIS A 157 -6.39 5.46 -6.10
C HIS A 157 -6.18 5.27 -4.59
N VAL A 158 -5.22 6.00 -4.04
CA VAL A 158 -4.87 5.98 -2.63
C VAL A 158 -5.22 7.33 -2.02
N ASP A 159 -6.04 7.35 -0.98
CA ASP A 159 -6.38 8.60 -0.29
C ASP A 159 -6.71 8.35 1.19
N THR A 160 -6.77 9.41 1.97
CA THR A 160 -7.25 9.40 3.35
C THR A 160 -8.68 8.85 3.46
N TRP A 161 -9.01 8.25 4.60
CA TRP A 161 -10.38 7.83 4.88
C TRP A 161 -11.39 8.98 4.79
N THR A 162 -10.98 10.21 5.13
CA THR A 162 -11.84 11.41 5.09
C THR A 162 -12.18 11.82 3.66
N ALA A 163 -11.23 11.71 2.72
CA ALA A 163 -11.52 11.92 1.31
C ALA A 163 -12.53 10.90 0.77
N TRP A 164 -12.45 9.64 1.20
CA TRP A 164 -13.36 8.60 0.74
C TRP A 164 -14.79 8.75 1.24
N VAL A 165 -15.00 9.37 2.40
CA VAL A 165 -16.36 9.61 2.91
C VAL A 165 -17.00 10.90 2.38
N ASP A 166 -16.24 11.74 1.69
CA ASP A 166 -16.78 12.91 1.00
C ASP A 166 -17.53 12.48 -0.28
N PRO A 167 -18.85 12.74 -0.40
CA PRO A 167 -19.61 12.35 -1.57
C PRO A 167 -19.13 13.01 -2.88
N ALA A 168 -18.41 14.13 -2.82
CA ALA A 168 -17.82 14.77 -4.00
C ALA A 168 -16.82 13.86 -4.74
N ASN A 169 -16.28 12.84 -4.05
CA ASN A 169 -15.24 11.95 -4.56
C ASN A 169 -15.78 10.62 -5.13
N THR A 170 -17.10 10.46 -5.20
CA THR A 170 -17.78 9.23 -5.66
C THR A 170 -17.33 8.77 -7.05
N ALA A 171 -17.03 9.70 -7.97
CA ALA A 171 -16.56 9.39 -9.32
C ALA A 171 -15.23 8.60 -9.33
N VAL A 172 -14.36 8.87 -8.35
CA VAL A 172 -13.07 8.17 -8.22
C VAL A 172 -13.28 6.74 -7.75
N ILE A 173 -14.19 6.52 -6.79
CA ILE A 173 -14.57 5.17 -6.34
C ILE A 173 -15.13 4.35 -7.50
N GLN A 174 -15.98 4.94 -8.34
CA GLN A 174 -16.53 4.27 -9.53
C GLN A 174 -15.43 3.85 -10.51
N ALA A 175 -14.42 4.71 -10.70
CA ALA A 175 -13.29 4.45 -11.58
C ALA A 175 -12.31 3.42 -11.01
N CYS A 176 -12.25 3.17 -9.70
CA CYS A 176 -11.27 2.29 -9.07
C CYS A 176 -11.60 0.77 -9.18
N ASP A 177 -10.62 -0.08 -9.43
CA ASP A 177 -10.72 -1.55 -9.27
C ASP A 177 -10.46 -2.00 -7.83
N PHE A 178 -9.72 -1.18 -7.08
CA PHE A 178 -9.55 -1.26 -5.63
C PHE A 178 -9.44 0.17 -5.07
N VAL A 179 -9.82 0.37 -3.80
CA VAL A 179 -9.68 1.64 -3.10
C VAL A 179 -8.58 1.51 -2.06
N GLY A 180 -7.54 2.33 -2.14
CA GLY A 180 -6.49 2.42 -1.12
C GLY A 180 -6.83 3.47 -0.08
N THR A 181 -6.95 3.06 1.19
CA THR A 181 -7.23 3.97 2.31
C THR A 181 -5.99 4.17 3.18
N ASN A 182 -5.65 5.44 3.40
CA ASN A 182 -4.66 5.88 4.37
C ASN A 182 -5.39 6.20 5.69
N GLY A 183 -5.07 5.42 6.73
CA GLY A 183 -5.75 5.48 8.03
C GLY A 183 -4.76 5.71 9.16
N PHE A 184 -4.58 6.96 9.59
CA PHE A 184 -3.68 7.32 10.69
C PHE A 184 -4.46 7.88 11.89
N PRO A 185 -4.82 7.06 12.89
CA PRO A 185 -5.39 7.54 14.15
C PRO A 185 -4.56 8.64 14.82
N TYR A 186 -3.23 8.58 14.67
CA TYR A 186 -2.30 9.61 15.14
C TYR A 186 -2.72 11.03 14.72
N PHE A 187 -3.14 11.20 13.47
CA PHE A 187 -3.55 12.48 12.90
C PHE A 187 -5.05 12.78 13.03
N GLN A 188 -5.85 11.91 13.65
CA GLN A 188 -7.27 12.17 13.93
C GLN A 188 -7.43 13.07 15.17
N ASN A 189 -6.89 14.28 15.10
CA ASN A 189 -6.65 15.16 16.24
C ASN A 189 -7.84 16.06 16.64
N THR A 190 -8.98 15.97 15.94
CA THR A 190 -10.23 16.66 16.28
C THR A 190 -11.10 15.89 17.30
N GLN A 191 -10.65 14.71 17.70
CA GLN A 191 -11.27 13.82 18.68
C GLN A 191 -10.20 13.23 19.61
N SER A 192 -10.60 12.55 20.68
CA SER A 192 -9.67 11.84 21.56
C SER A 192 -8.93 10.75 20.78
N ASN A 193 -7.60 10.88 20.68
CA ASN A 193 -6.72 9.99 19.91
C ASN A 193 -5.50 9.44 20.69
N PRO A 194 -5.56 9.15 22.01
CA PRO A 194 -4.47 8.49 22.71
C PRO A 194 -4.25 7.07 22.17
N ILE A 195 -3.10 6.47 22.47
CA ILE A 195 -2.70 5.16 21.91
C ILE A 195 -3.71 4.04 22.16
N ASP A 196 -4.41 4.05 23.29
CA ASP A 196 -5.47 3.08 23.62
C ASP A 196 -6.73 3.23 22.74
N GLN A 197 -6.91 4.37 22.07
CA GLN A 197 -7.95 4.55 21.04
C GLN A 197 -7.49 4.16 19.64
N GLY A 198 -6.18 3.95 19.42
CA GLY A 198 -5.60 3.70 18.10
C GLY A 198 -6.27 2.58 17.33
N TYR A 199 -6.57 1.45 17.98
CA TYR A 199 -7.26 0.32 17.36
C TYR A 199 -8.67 0.67 16.87
N ASN A 200 -9.48 1.28 17.75
CA ASN A 200 -10.86 1.61 17.44
C ASN A 200 -10.96 2.66 16.33
N LEU A 201 -10.17 3.73 16.44
CA LEU A 201 -10.14 4.80 15.45
C LEU A 201 -9.70 4.32 14.08
N PHE A 202 -8.71 3.42 14.03
CA PHE A 202 -8.28 2.80 12.79
C PHE A 202 -9.42 2.01 12.14
N TRP A 203 -10.01 1.06 12.85
CA TRP A 203 -11.05 0.21 12.27
C TRP A 203 -12.34 0.95 11.96
N GLN A 204 -12.70 1.98 12.73
CA GLN A 204 -13.80 2.89 12.40
C GLN A 204 -13.54 3.62 11.08
N SER A 205 -12.32 4.14 10.86
CA SER A 205 -11.96 4.81 9.61
C SER A 205 -12.03 3.85 8.40
N VAL A 206 -11.51 2.63 8.55
CA VAL A 206 -11.56 1.59 7.52
C VAL A 206 -13.01 1.18 7.22
N GLN A 207 -13.84 1.01 8.26
CA GLN A 207 -15.25 0.65 8.09
C GLN A 207 -16.04 1.77 7.39
N ALA A 208 -15.81 3.03 7.76
CA ALA A 208 -16.45 4.17 7.11
C ALA A 208 -16.12 4.24 5.61
N THR A 209 -14.86 4.00 5.23
CA THR A 209 -14.47 3.85 3.82
C THR A 209 -15.19 2.68 3.15
N ARG A 210 -15.20 1.49 3.79
CA ARG A 210 -15.86 0.29 3.25
C ARG A 210 -17.35 0.48 3.02
N ASP A 211 -18.05 1.16 3.93
CA ASP A 211 -19.48 1.41 3.81
C ASP A 211 -19.80 2.29 2.61
N VAL A 212 -19.02 3.36 2.40
CA VAL A 212 -19.19 4.25 1.24
C VAL A 212 -18.84 3.52 -0.05
N VAL A 213 -17.71 2.80 -0.09
CA VAL A 213 -17.29 2.03 -1.27
C VAL A 213 -18.33 0.96 -1.63
N ASN A 214 -18.85 0.22 -0.65
CA ASN A 214 -19.88 -0.79 -0.89
C ASN A 214 -21.19 -0.18 -1.39
N ARG A 215 -21.56 1.03 -0.94
CA ARG A 215 -22.74 1.75 -1.45
C ARG A 215 -22.55 2.24 -2.89
N VAL A 216 -21.35 2.71 -3.25
CA VAL A 216 -21.06 3.31 -4.56
C VAL A 216 -20.73 2.27 -5.62
N LYS A 217 -19.89 1.29 -5.29
CA LYS A 217 -19.42 0.23 -6.19
C LYS A 217 -19.25 -1.09 -5.43
N PRO A 218 -20.37 -1.80 -5.15
CA PRO A 218 -20.37 -3.07 -4.41
C PRO A 218 -19.32 -4.06 -4.94
N GLY A 219 -18.67 -4.78 -4.03
CA GLY A 219 -17.63 -5.78 -4.36
C GLY A 219 -16.23 -5.21 -4.58
N THR A 220 -16.05 -3.89 -4.56
CA THR A 220 -14.72 -3.26 -4.63
C THR A 220 -13.99 -3.41 -3.30
N TRP A 221 -12.76 -3.92 -3.35
CA TRP A 221 -11.94 -4.09 -2.15
C TRP A 221 -11.39 -2.75 -1.64
N VAL A 222 -11.38 -2.60 -0.31
CA VAL A 222 -10.68 -1.50 0.38
C VAL A 222 -9.39 -2.06 0.97
N TRP A 223 -8.26 -1.55 0.50
CA TRP A 223 -6.90 -1.91 0.93
C TRP A 223 -6.40 -0.85 1.90
N VAL A 224 -5.70 -1.25 2.96
CA VAL A 224 -5.01 -0.29 3.83
C VAL A 224 -3.65 0.00 3.20
N THR A 225 -3.48 1.16 2.59
CA THR A 225 -2.24 1.48 1.87
C THR A 225 -1.23 2.18 2.74
N GLU A 226 -1.68 2.89 3.77
CA GLU A 226 -0.82 3.46 4.80
C GLU A 226 -1.53 3.48 6.16
N THR A 227 -0.77 3.12 7.18
CA THR A 227 -1.08 3.37 8.59
C THR A 227 0.22 3.24 9.37
N GLY A 228 0.28 3.85 10.55
CA GLY A 228 1.43 3.76 11.42
C GLY A 228 1.25 4.59 12.69
N TRP A 229 2.21 4.45 13.60
CA TRP A 229 2.34 5.28 14.79
C TRP A 229 3.80 5.71 14.94
N PRO A 230 4.10 7.00 15.13
CA PRO A 230 5.47 7.45 15.12
C PRO A 230 6.22 7.08 16.41
N THR A 231 7.51 6.78 16.25
CA THR A 231 8.49 6.57 17.33
C THR A 231 9.01 7.87 17.95
N GLY A 232 8.91 8.99 17.23
CA GLY A 232 9.33 10.32 17.68
C GLY A 232 8.74 11.43 16.82
N GLY A 233 8.77 12.66 17.32
CA GLY A 233 8.14 13.84 16.70
C GLY A 233 7.15 14.54 17.63
N PRO A 234 6.48 15.60 17.16
CA PRO A 234 5.51 16.36 17.94
C PRO A 234 4.27 15.55 18.27
N THR A 235 3.77 15.63 19.50
CA THR A 235 2.46 15.08 19.91
C THR A 235 1.33 15.71 19.10
N GLU A 236 0.42 14.88 18.58
CA GLU A 236 -0.80 15.32 17.89
C GLU A 236 -2.02 15.13 18.80
N ASN A 237 -2.56 16.22 19.34
CA ASN A 237 -3.59 16.20 20.39
C ASN A 237 -3.18 15.31 21.59
N GLN A 238 -3.73 14.10 21.71
CA GLN A 238 -3.41 13.13 22.77
C GLN A 238 -2.49 12.00 22.28
N ALA A 239 -2.20 11.94 20.98
CA ALA A 239 -1.35 10.92 20.38
C ALA A 239 0.13 11.28 20.56
N VAL A 240 0.79 10.58 21.48
CA VAL A 240 2.22 10.76 21.77
C VAL A 240 3.06 9.84 20.88
N ALA A 241 4.02 10.41 20.15
CA ALA A 241 5.03 9.65 19.41
C ALA A 241 6.02 8.97 20.37
N SER A 242 6.13 7.64 20.32
CA SER A 242 7.11 6.89 21.12
C SER A 242 7.26 5.45 20.62
N THR A 243 8.42 4.84 20.82
CA THR A 243 8.65 3.42 20.49
C THR A 243 7.68 2.46 21.22
N PRO A 244 7.35 2.65 22.51
CA PRO A 244 6.32 1.84 23.18
C PRO A 244 4.92 1.97 22.54
N ASN A 245 4.53 3.17 22.11
CA ASN A 245 3.25 3.35 21.43
C ASN A 245 3.26 2.73 20.03
N LEU A 246 4.36 2.82 19.28
CA LEU A 246 4.52 2.06 18.04
C LEU A 246 4.41 0.56 18.29
N GLN A 247 5.07 0.00 19.31
CA GLN A 247 4.96 -1.44 19.63
C GLN A 247 3.51 -1.85 19.89
N ARG A 248 2.78 -1.07 20.68
CA ARG A 248 1.36 -1.33 20.96
C ARG A 248 0.52 -1.26 19.69
N TYR A 249 0.67 -0.19 18.91
CA TYR A 249 -0.07 0.01 17.67
C TYR A 249 0.22 -1.09 16.64
N TRP A 250 1.48 -1.52 16.50
CA TRP A 250 1.85 -2.65 15.66
C TRP A 250 1.13 -3.94 16.08
N SER A 251 1.21 -4.27 17.38
CA SER A 251 0.67 -5.53 17.92
C SER A 251 -0.86 -5.60 17.80
N GLU A 252 -1.55 -4.47 18.03
CA GLU A 252 -3.00 -4.40 18.00
C GLU A 252 -3.55 -4.19 16.57
N VAL A 253 -2.95 -3.28 15.80
CA VAL A 253 -3.49 -2.83 14.51
C VAL A 253 -2.81 -3.51 13.33
N ALA A 254 -1.48 -3.50 13.23
CA ALA A 254 -0.79 -4.11 12.07
C ALA A 254 -1.13 -5.59 11.94
N CYS A 255 -0.99 -6.33 13.05
CA CYS A 255 -1.29 -7.76 13.08
C CYS A 255 -2.75 -8.09 12.76
N SER A 256 -3.69 -7.22 13.15
CA SER A 256 -5.10 -7.36 12.79
C SER A 256 -5.33 -7.03 11.30
N ALA A 257 -4.75 -5.94 10.80
CA ALA A 257 -4.89 -5.51 9.41
C ALA A 257 -4.37 -6.58 8.43
N PHE A 258 -3.19 -7.17 8.70
CA PHE A 258 -2.61 -8.23 7.86
C PHE A 258 -3.46 -9.52 7.80
N LYS A 259 -4.36 -9.74 8.77
CA LYS A 259 -5.29 -10.89 8.81
C LYS A 259 -6.64 -10.60 8.15
N ASN A 260 -6.97 -9.34 7.89
CA ASN A 260 -8.31 -8.89 7.49
C ASN A 260 -8.36 -8.18 6.14
N GLY A 261 -7.23 -8.10 5.41
CA GLY A 261 -7.20 -7.56 4.06
C GLY A 261 -5.79 -7.23 3.57
N HIS A 262 -5.72 -6.67 2.37
CA HIS A 262 -4.48 -6.14 1.82
C HIS A 262 -4.02 -4.93 2.63
N ALA A 263 -2.76 -4.94 3.09
CA ALA A 263 -2.25 -3.92 4.01
C ALA A 263 -0.76 -3.61 3.81
N PHE A 264 -0.44 -2.34 3.60
CA PHE A 264 0.93 -1.82 3.51
C PHE A 264 1.20 -0.86 4.67
N TRP A 265 2.24 -1.14 5.45
CA TRP A 265 2.59 -0.35 6.62
C TRP A 265 3.42 0.88 6.25
N TYR A 266 3.14 2.02 6.88
CA TYR A 266 3.96 3.22 6.78
C TYR A 266 4.88 3.32 8.02
N ALA A 267 6.19 3.12 7.91
CA ALA A 267 6.98 2.74 6.73
C ALA A 267 8.14 1.81 7.13
N LEU A 268 8.90 1.27 6.16
CA LEU A 268 10.04 0.40 6.47
C LEU A 268 11.16 1.16 7.21
N ILE A 269 11.70 2.19 6.56
CA ILE A 269 12.68 3.15 7.06
C ILE A 269 12.25 4.52 6.53
N ASP A 270 12.40 5.55 7.36
CA ASP A 270 11.98 6.93 7.11
C ASP A 270 13.10 7.96 7.39
N TYR A 271 14.29 7.47 7.73
CA TYR A 271 15.50 8.24 7.96
C TYR A 271 15.36 9.36 9.00
N SER A 272 15.31 10.61 8.56
CA SER A 272 15.23 11.80 9.40
C SER A 272 13.84 12.45 9.38
N ALA A 273 12.81 11.71 8.96
CA ALA A 273 11.44 12.21 8.95
C ALA A 273 10.97 12.59 10.37
N SER A 274 10.15 13.63 10.45
CA SER A 274 9.47 14.05 11.68
C SER A 274 8.00 14.37 11.35
N PRO A 275 7.02 13.66 11.93
CA PRO A 275 7.18 12.53 12.86
C PRO A 275 7.86 11.30 12.19
N SER A 276 8.57 10.49 12.99
CA SER A 276 9.29 9.31 12.50
C SER A 276 8.46 8.02 12.65
N PHE A 277 8.06 7.40 11.55
CA PHE A 277 7.23 6.19 11.44
C PHE A 277 7.98 4.90 11.09
N GLY A 278 9.27 4.96 10.73
CA GLY A 278 10.03 3.79 10.27
C GLY A 278 10.10 2.70 11.33
N VAL A 279 9.78 1.46 10.97
CA VAL A 279 9.88 0.29 11.88
C VAL A 279 11.31 -0.20 12.06
N LEU A 280 12.20 0.13 11.12
CA LEU A 280 13.64 -0.09 11.23
C LEU A 280 14.37 1.25 11.42
N ASP A 281 15.51 1.22 12.09
CA ASP A 281 16.45 2.34 12.13
C ASP A 281 17.31 2.42 10.83
N ASN A 282 18.18 3.43 10.74
CA ASN A 282 19.04 3.63 9.57
C ASN A 282 20.09 2.53 9.37
N ASN A 283 20.28 1.67 10.37
CA ASN A 283 21.17 0.51 10.33
C ASN A 283 20.40 -0.79 10.08
N TYR A 284 19.13 -0.71 9.67
CA TYR A 284 18.24 -1.85 9.38
C TYR A 284 17.91 -2.70 10.63
N ASN A 285 18.11 -2.17 11.84
CA ASN A 285 17.69 -2.84 13.07
C ASN A 285 16.21 -2.56 13.35
N PRO A 286 15.41 -3.58 13.73
CA PRO A 286 14.04 -3.35 14.19
C PRO A 286 13.99 -2.47 15.43
N LYS A 287 13.16 -1.42 15.41
CA LYS A 287 12.89 -0.57 16.58
C LYS A 287 11.91 -1.22 17.57
N ILE A 288 11.15 -2.21 17.11
CA ILE A 288 10.10 -2.92 17.85
C ILE A 288 10.14 -4.43 17.51
N ASN A 289 9.45 -5.25 18.30
CA ASN A 289 9.16 -6.64 17.93
C ASN A 289 8.03 -6.66 16.89
N LEU A 290 8.35 -7.17 15.69
CA LEU A 290 7.46 -7.18 14.54
C LEU A 290 6.61 -8.45 14.40
N ALA A 291 6.68 -9.38 15.36
CA ALA A 291 5.91 -10.62 15.31
C ALA A 291 4.40 -10.41 15.46
N CYS A 292 3.65 -11.22 14.71
CA CYS A 292 2.19 -11.40 14.73
C CYS A 292 1.88 -12.91 14.73
#